data_AF-A0A371DXG4-F1
#
_entry.id   AF-A0A371DXG4-F1
#
_cell.length_a   1.000
_cell.length_b   1.000
_cell.length_c   1.000
_cell.angle_alpha   90.00
_cell.angle_beta   90.00
_cell.angle_gamma   90.00
#
_symmetry.space_group_name_H-M   'P 1'
#
loop_
_entity.id
_entity.type
_entity.pdbx_description
1 polymer ?
#
loop_
_entity_poly.entity_id
_entity_poly.type
_entity_poly.pdbx_seq_one_letter_code
_entity_poly.pdbx_strand_id
1 'polypeptide(L)' 'VSPSNIVFAGDSAGGGLCIALLQVVRDAGLPLPAGAVLISPWCDLTHSFPSIH' A
#
# COMPACT_ATOMS: atom_id res chain seq x y z
N VAL A 1 -14.23 11.65 -9.31
CA VAL A 1 -12.92 12.19 -8.81
C VAL A 1 -11.84 11.64 -9.73
N SER A 2 -10.91 12.47 -10.23
CA SER A 2 -9.79 11.97 -11.05
C SER A 2 -8.91 11.03 -10.21
N PRO A 3 -8.41 9.90 -10.76
CA PRO A 3 -7.46 9.04 -10.05
C PRO A 3 -6.25 9.80 -9.48
N SER A 4 -5.75 10.80 -10.22
CA SER A 4 -4.68 11.72 -9.80
C SER A 4 -5.02 12.58 -8.57
N ASN A 5 -6.26 12.56 -8.09
CA ASN A 5 -6.73 13.31 -6.91
C ASN A 5 -7.12 12.37 -5.76
N ILE A 6 -6.77 11.09 -5.84
CA ILE A 6 -7.02 10.07 -4.81
C ILE A 6 -5.70 9.70 -4.16
N VAL A 7 -5.67 9.59 -2.84
CA VAL A 7 -4.55 9.05 -2.06
C VAL A 7 -5.09 7.91 -1.19
N PHE A 8 -4.39 6.78 -1.16
CA PHE A 8 -4.68 5.72 -0.20
C PHE A 8 -3.93 5.97 1.11
N ALA A 9 -4.57 5.77 2.25
CA ALA A 9 -3.93 5.94 3.54
C ALA A 9 -4.28 4.76 4.45
N GLY A 10 -3.28 4.26 5.16
CA GLY A 10 -3.46 3.14 6.08
C GLY A 10 -2.30 2.99 7.06
N ASP A 11 -2.61 2.49 8.25
CA ASP A 11 -1.67 2.17 9.31
C ASP A 11 -1.54 0.65 9.48
N SER A 12 -0.39 0.15 9.97
CA SER A 12 -0.20 -1.27 10.31
C SER A 12 -0.68 -2.21 9.20
N ALA A 13 -1.63 -3.11 9.47
CA ALA A 13 -2.24 -3.99 8.48
C ALA A 13 -2.95 -3.23 7.33
N GLY A 14 -3.55 -2.07 7.61
CA GLY A 14 -4.12 -1.18 6.60
C GLY A 14 -3.08 -0.59 5.66
N GLY A 15 -1.85 -0.35 6.15
CA GLY A 15 -0.73 0.04 5.31
C GLY A 15 -0.31 -1.08 4.35
N GLY A 16 -0.28 -2.33 4.83
CA GLY A 16 -0.08 -3.52 4.00
C GLY A 16 -1.16 -3.68 2.93
N LEU A 17 -2.43 -3.45 3.29
CA LEU A 17 -3.56 -3.47 2.35
C LEU A 17 -3.44 -2.40 1.26
N CYS A 18 -3.03 -1.17 1.62
CA CYS A 18 -2.81 -0.11 0.64
C CYS A 18 -1.75 -0.51 -0.40
N ILE A 19 -0.65 -1.13 0.06
CA ILE A 19 0.40 -1.64 -0.84
C ILE A 19 -0.17 -2.72 -1.76
N ALA A 20 -0.87 -3.72 -1.21
CA ALA A 20 -1.45 -4.81 -1.99
C ALA A 20 -2.44 -4.30 -3.05
N LEU A 21 -3.30 -3.34 -2.68
CA LEU A 21 -4.25 -2.73 -3.60
C LEU A 21 -3.55 -1.98 -4.74
N LEU A 22 -2.47 -1.24 -4.46
CA LEU A 22 -1.68 -0.57 -5.50
C LEU A 22 -1.10 -1.56 -6.52
N GLN A 23 -0.65 -2.74 -6.06
CA GLN A 23 -0.18 -3.80 -6.97
C GLN A 23 -1.33 -4.27 -7.88
N VAL A 24 -2.50 -4.56 -7.30
CA VAL A 24 -3.68 -5.03 -8.05
C VAL A 24 -4.13 -3.98 -9.09
N VAL A 25 -4.19 -2.70 -8.71
CA VAL A 25 -4.57 -1.61 -9.62
C VAL A 25 -3.58 -1.51 -10.80
N ARG A 26 -2.28 -1.58 -10.52
CA ARG A 26 -1.23 -1.57 -11.56
C ARG A 26 -1.38 -2.76 -12.50
N ASP A 27 -1.51 -3.97 -11.96
CA ASP A 27 -1.52 -5.21 -12.73
C ASP A 27 -2.82 -5.36 -13.56
N ALA A 28 -3.91 -4.74 -13.10
CA ALA A 28 -5.16 -4.63 -13.85
C ALA A 28 -5.14 -3.55 -14.96
N GLY A 29 -4.03 -2.80 -15.11
CA GLY A 29 -3.92 -1.72 -16.10
C GLY A 29 -4.82 -0.51 -15.81
N LEU A 30 -5.27 -0.35 -14.56
CA LEU A 30 -6.11 0.77 -14.15
C LEU A 30 -5.25 2.02 -13.86
N PRO A 31 -5.82 3.23 -14.02
CA PRO A 31 -5.12 4.46 -13.63
C PRO A 31 -4.75 4.44 -12.15
N LEU A 32 -3.47 4.72 -11.85
CA LEU A 32 -2.97 4.76 -10.49
C LEU A 32 -3.48 5.99 -9.72
N PRO A 33 -3.65 5.89 -8.38
CA PRO A 33 -3.89 7.04 -7.54
C PRO A 33 -2.67 7.99 -7.52
N ALA A 34 -2.83 9.18 -6.96
CA ALA A 34 -1.75 10.15 -6.79
C ALA A 34 -0.59 9.61 -5.93
N GLY A 35 -0.90 8.71 -5.00
CA GLY A 35 0.07 8.06 -4.13
C GLY A 35 -0.59 7.36 -2.94
N ALA A 36 0.23 7.01 -1.95
CA ALA A 36 -0.25 6.47 -0.68
C ALA A 36 0.55 7.02 0.52
N VAL A 37 -0.12 7.14 1.67
CA VAL A 37 0.47 7.50 2.97
C VAL A 37 0.38 6.29 3.89
N LEU A 38 1.52 5.79 4.32
CA LEU A 38 1.62 4.53 5.07
C LEU A 38 2.24 4.78 6.45
N ILE A 39 1.55 4.37 7.51
CA ILE A 39 2.00 4.56 8.89
C ILE A 39 2.35 3.20 9.48
N SER A 40 3.64 2.94 9.72
CA SER A 40 4.13 1.65 10.22
C SER A 40 3.50 0.44 9.50
N PRO A 41 3.55 0.38 8.16
CA PRO A 41 2.83 -0.64 7.39
C PRO A 41 3.37 -2.05 7.68
N TRP A 42 2.46 -3.02 7.76
CA TRP A 42 2.83 -4.43 7.83
C TRP A 42 3.17 -4.96 6.42
N CYS A 43 4.45 -4.82 6.05
CA CYS A 43 4.94 -5.12 4.70
C CYS A 43 5.46 -6.55 4.50
N ASP A 44 5.77 -7.26 5.58
CA ASP A 44 6.36 -8.60 5.53
C ASP A 44 5.64 -9.54 6.50
N LEU A 45 4.89 -10.49 5.92
CA LEU A 45 4.18 -11.52 6.67
C LEU A 45 5.10 -12.67 7.11
N THR A 46 6.31 -12.79 6.53
CA THR A 46 7.28 -13.82 6.92
C THR A 46 8.05 -13.46 8.19
N HIS A 47 8.01 -12.19 8.58
CA HIS A 47 8.76 -11.63 9.71
C HIS A 47 10.27 -11.89 9.57
N SER A 48 10.77 -11.92 8.34
CA SER A 48 12.19 -12.16 8.04
C SER A 48 12.99 -10.85 7.97
N PHE A 49 12.32 -9.70 8.05
CA PHE A 49 12.99 -8.40 8.10
C PHE A 49 13.94 -8.28 9.31
N PRO A 50 15.14 -7.69 9.14
CA PRO A 50 16.14 -7.56 10.21
C PRO A 50 15.66 -6.78 11.45
N SER A 51 14.56 -6.03 11.34
CA SER A 51 13.99 -5.22 12.42
C SER A 51 13.21 -6.04 13.45
N ILE A 52 12.95 -7.32 13.19
CA ILE A 52 12.35 -8.27 14.15
C ILE A 52 13.46 -9.25 14.58
N HIS A 53 13.87 -9.17 15.85
CA HIS A 53 14.85 -10.06 16.49
C HIS A 53 14.16 -11.25 17.15
#